data_AF-A0A6B2G2E2-F1
#
_entry.id   AF-A0A6B2G2E2-F1
#
_cell.length_a   1.000
_cell.length_b   1.000
_cell.length_c   1.000
_cell.angle_alpha   90.00
_cell.angle_beta   90.00
_cell.angle_gamma   90.00
#
_symmetry.space_group_name_H-M   'P 1'
#
loop_
_entity.id
_entity.type
_entity.pdbx_description
1 polymer ?
#
loop_
_entity_poly.entity_id
_entity_poly.type
_entity_poly.pdbx_seq_one_letter_code
_entity_poly.pdbx_strand_id
1 'polypeptide(L)'
;MSFLVKKKNFYGQKGPSGYVPGVGRGATGFITRSDIGAARETGEVFLERNYYAQKRKTNDNDGQAAPDDDENEDLNDANYDEFSGYGGSLFTTGPYDKDDEEADQIYSSIDKRMDERRKDRREKIIQEQVESFRKKRPKIQQQFADLKRKLTTVTVEEWEAIPEVGDSRNKSLRNPLSDRFTPVPDSVIAQNMMNASNVSFLDPRQSSGMVSVFPGSMTPGFSTAGL
;
A
#
# COMPACT_ATOMS: atom_id res chain seq x y z
N MET A 1 10.20 27.43 -30.02
CA MET A 1 11.27 26.61 -29.40
C MET A 1 10.63 25.31 -28.96
N SER A 2 10.95 24.20 -29.64
CA SER A 2 10.41 22.87 -29.33
C SER A 2 11.15 22.29 -28.14
N PHE A 3 10.48 22.13 -27.01
CA PHE A 3 11.01 21.34 -25.89
C PHE A 3 11.09 19.88 -26.35
N LEU A 4 12.31 19.38 -26.55
CA LEU A 4 12.55 17.98 -26.89
C LEU A 4 12.29 17.14 -25.63
N VAL A 5 11.05 16.70 -25.45
CA VAL A 5 10.71 15.73 -24.41
C VAL A 5 11.47 14.45 -24.72
N LYS A 6 12.53 14.15 -23.95
CA LYS A 6 13.26 12.88 -24.03
C LYS A 6 12.26 11.76 -23.75
N LYS A 7 11.77 11.11 -24.80
CA LYS A 7 10.85 9.98 -24.71
C LYS A 7 11.57 8.89 -23.91
N LYS A 8 11.04 8.56 -22.74
CA LYS A 8 11.61 7.50 -21.90
C LYS A 8 11.49 6.19 -22.69
N ASN A 9 12.63 5.61 -23.09
CA ASN A 9 12.72 4.52 -24.07
C ASN A 9 11.87 3.27 -23.75
N PHE A 10 11.47 3.09 -22.50
CA PHE A 10 10.74 1.91 -22.01
C PHE A 10 9.22 2.10 -21.91
N TYR A 11 8.70 3.34 -21.86
CA TYR A 11 7.25 3.56 -21.79
C TYR A 11 6.62 3.31 -23.17
N GLY A 12 5.76 2.28 -23.25
CA GLY A 12 5.07 1.87 -24.47
C GLY A 12 5.72 0.71 -25.23
N GLN A 13 6.87 0.20 -24.79
CA GLN A 13 7.40 -1.07 -25.28
C GLN A 13 6.69 -2.23 -24.57
N LYS A 14 6.32 -3.28 -25.31
CA LYS A 14 5.84 -4.54 -24.70
C LYS A 14 6.96 -5.11 -23.84
N GLY A 15 6.60 -5.67 -22.69
CA GLY A 15 7.56 -6.35 -21.81
C GLY A 15 8.39 -7.38 -22.60
N PRO A 16 9.71 -7.50 -22.34
CA PRO A 16 10.56 -8.46 -23.05
C PRO A 16 10.03 -9.89 -22.90
N SER A 17 10.06 -10.67 -23.99
CA SER A 17 9.64 -12.07 -23.96
C SER A 17 10.47 -12.86 -22.94
N GLY A 18 9.81 -13.63 -22.07
CA GLY A 18 10.46 -14.45 -21.05
C GLY A 18 10.92 -13.69 -19.80
N TYR A 19 10.70 -12.37 -19.72
CA TYR A 19 10.98 -11.61 -18.50
C TYR A 19 10.03 -12.02 -17.38
N VAL A 20 10.59 -12.46 -16.25
CA VAL A 20 9.84 -12.70 -15.01
C VAL A 20 10.00 -11.46 -14.12
N PRO A 21 8.91 -10.73 -13.81
CA PRO A 21 8.98 -9.57 -12.92
C PRO A 21 9.53 -9.98 -11.55
N GLY A 22 10.36 -9.12 -10.95
CA GLY A 22 11.06 -9.45 -9.70
C GLY A 22 12.37 -10.22 -9.92
N VAL A 23 12.31 -11.36 -10.61
CA VAL A 23 13.51 -12.19 -10.83
C VAL A 23 14.53 -11.51 -11.74
N GLY A 24 14.08 -10.93 -12.86
CA GLY A 24 14.99 -10.27 -13.81
C GLY A 24 15.63 -8.97 -13.29
N ARG A 25 15.17 -8.44 -12.14
CA ARG A 25 15.83 -7.33 -11.42
C ARG A 25 16.71 -7.81 -10.26
N GLY A 26 16.86 -9.12 -10.07
CA GLY A 26 17.55 -9.72 -8.93
C GLY A 26 16.82 -9.55 -7.60
N ALA A 27 15.51 -9.26 -7.61
CA ALA A 27 14.74 -9.18 -6.37
C ALA A 27 14.38 -10.59 -5.89
N THR A 28 14.74 -10.84 -4.65
CA THR A 28 14.44 -12.08 -3.92
C THR A 28 13.59 -11.70 -2.71
N GLY A 29 12.51 -12.43 -2.43
CA GLY A 29 11.76 -12.22 -1.19
C GLY A 29 12.67 -12.40 0.03
N PHE A 30 12.46 -11.61 1.08
CA PHE A 30 13.18 -11.83 2.33
C PHE A 30 12.79 -13.21 2.86
N ILE A 31 13.77 -14.10 3.00
CA ILE A 31 13.55 -15.43 3.53
C ILE A 31 13.34 -15.27 5.03
N THR A 32 12.14 -15.56 5.53
CA THR A 32 11.85 -15.51 6.97
C THR A 32 12.26 -16.83 7.62
N ARG A 33 12.34 -16.86 8.95
CA ARG A 33 12.66 -18.08 9.72
C ARG A 33 11.68 -19.24 9.44
N SER A 34 10.47 -18.93 8.97
CA SER A 34 9.45 -19.91 8.57
C SER A 34 9.77 -20.58 7.23
N ASP A 35 10.48 -19.89 6.32
CA ASP A 35 10.76 -20.38 4.95
C ASP A 35 11.96 -21.33 4.88
N ILE A 36 12.90 -21.25 5.83
CA ILE A 36 14.18 -21.98 5.78
C ILE A 36 14.02 -23.45 6.24
N GLY A 37 12.96 -23.79 6.98
CA GLY A 37 12.82 -25.12 7.58
C GLY A 37 14.02 -25.51 8.47
N ALA A 38 14.05 -26.75 8.96
CA ALA A 38 15.20 -27.27 9.69
C ALA A 38 16.41 -27.42 8.75
N ALA A 39 17.33 -26.46 8.83
CA ALA A 39 18.70 -26.44 8.30
C ALA A 39 18.86 -26.95 6.85
N ARG A 40 18.84 -26.03 5.89
CA ARG A 40 19.46 -26.26 4.57
C ARG A 40 20.54 -25.23 4.28
N GLU A 41 21.67 -25.73 3.78
CA GLU A 41 22.83 -24.98 3.32
C GLU A 41 22.47 -24.04 2.16
N THR A 42 22.77 -22.75 2.32
CA THR A 42 22.39 -21.64 1.43
C THR A 42 23.36 -21.49 0.26
N GLY A 43 23.52 -22.55 -0.55
CA GLY A 43 24.52 -22.60 -1.62
C GLY A 43 23.98 -22.39 -3.04
N GLU A 44 23.15 -23.31 -3.55
CA GLU A 44 23.03 -23.44 -5.03
C GLU A 44 21.60 -23.61 -5.57
N VAL A 45 20.56 -23.64 -4.72
CA VAL A 45 19.19 -23.98 -5.15
C VAL A 45 18.38 -22.78 -5.68
N PHE A 46 18.94 -21.56 -5.62
CA PHE A 46 18.19 -20.33 -5.88
C PHE A 46 17.81 -20.14 -7.37
N LEU A 47 18.65 -20.62 -8.29
CA LEU A 47 18.40 -20.51 -9.74
C LEU A 47 17.43 -21.59 -10.24
N GLU A 48 17.46 -22.80 -9.69
CA GLU A 48 16.65 -23.93 -10.16
C GLU A 48 15.17 -23.77 -9.80
N ARG A 49 14.85 -23.28 -8.59
CA ARG A 49 13.46 -23.07 -8.14
C ARG A 49 12.68 -22.15 -9.07
N ASN A 50 13.33 -21.09 -9.58
CA ASN A 50 12.68 -20.10 -10.44
C ASN A 50 12.49 -20.60 -11.89
N TYR A 51 13.27 -21.61 -12.32
CA TYR A 51 13.16 -22.18 -13.67
C TYR A 51 12.01 -23.20 -13.77
N TYR A 52 11.73 -23.95 -12.70
CA TYR A 52 10.61 -24.90 -12.68
C TYR A 52 9.23 -24.25 -12.54
N ALA A 53 9.13 -23.00 -12.09
CA ALA A 53 7.87 -22.24 -12.06
C ALA A 53 7.36 -21.90 -13.48
N GLN A 54 8.23 -21.91 -14.50
CA GLN A 54 7.83 -21.59 -15.89
C GLN A 54 7.24 -22.78 -16.66
N LYS A 55 7.35 -24.01 -16.14
CA LYS A 55 6.95 -25.24 -16.88
C LYS A 55 5.55 -25.75 -16.52
N ARG A 56 4.63 -24.84 -16.18
CA ARG A 56 3.19 -25.14 -15.99
C ARG A 56 2.27 -24.39 -16.95
N LYS A 57 2.76 -23.95 -18.11
CA LYS A 57 1.91 -23.50 -19.21
C LYS A 57 2.42 -24.03 -20.54
N THR A 58 2.10 -25.28 -20.83
CA THR A 58 1.90 -25.82 -22.19
C THR A 58 1.63 -27.31 -22.04
N ASN A 59 0.34 -27.67 -22.03
CA ASN A 59 -0.19 -28.84 -22.73
C ASN A 59 -1.71 -28.78 -22.70
N ASP A 60 -2.28 -28.67 -23.89
CA ASP A 60 -3.69 -28.85 -24.19
C ASP A 60 -4.09 -30.29 -23.85
N ASN A 61 -5.08 -30.46 -22.95
CA ASN A 61 -6.19 -31.42 -23.01
C ASN A 61 -6.98 -31.38 -21.70
N ASP A 62 -8.28 -31.11 -21.83
CA ASP A 62 -9.40 -31.46 -20.96
C ASP A 62 -9.39 -31.00 -19.48
N GLY A 63 -10.25 -30.02 -19.19
CA GLY A 63 -10.84 -29.81 -17.86
C GLY A 63 -10.21 -28.72 -17.00
N GLN A 64 -10.91 -27.58 -16.90
CA GLN A 64 -10.89 -26.63 -15.78
C GLN A 64 -9.56 -26.47 -14.99
N ALA A 65 -8.54 -25.88 -15.62
CA ALA A 65 -7.41 -25.32 -14.86
C ALA A 65 -7.84 -23.97 -14.27
N ALA A 66 -8.39 -23.98 -13.06
CA ALA A 66 -8.42 -22.78 -12.22
C ALA A 66 -6.96 -22.32 -12.02
N PRO A 67 -6.64 -21.02 -12.16
CA PRO A 67 -5.31 -20.54 -11.83
C PRO A 67 -5.03 -20.85 -10.34
N ASP A 68 -3.83 -21.35 -10.03
CA ASP A 68 -3.32 -21.45 -8.66
C ASP A 68 -3.42 -20.05 -8.01
N ASP A 69 -4.47 -19.82 -7.20
CA ASP A 69 -4.86 -18.52 -6.63
C ASP A 69 -4.23 -18.25 -5.25
N ASP A 70 -3.37 -19.17 -4.76
CA ASP A 70 -2.63 -19.00 -3.50
C ASP A 70 -1.66 -17.79 -3.54
N GLU A 71 -1.32 -17.26 -4.72
CA GLU A 71 -0.45 -16.08 -4.87
C GLU A 71 -1.23 -14.74 -4.94
N ASN A 72 -2.57 -14.75 -4.92
CA ASN A 72 -3.41 -13.55 -5.05
C ASN A 72 -4.31 -13.29 -3.82
N GLU A 73 -4.03 -13.89 -2.67
CA GLU A 73 -4.73 -13.54 -1.44
C GLU A 73 -4.41 -12.08 -1.06
N ASP A 74 -5.40 -11.19 -1.10
CA ASP A 74 -5.25 -9.78 -0.71
C ASP A 74 -5.16 -9.66 0.82
N LEU A 75 -4.00 -10.03 1.36
CA LEU A 75 -3.67 -9.99 2.78
C LEU A 75 -3.27 -8.59 3.27
N ASN A 76 -3.73 -7.54 2.60
CA ASN A 76 -3.49 -6.17 3.01
C ASN A 76 -4.41 -5.78 4.18
N ASP A 77 -3.93 -4.92 5.07
CA ASP A 77 -4.71 -4.36 6.19
C ASP A 77 -6.01 -3.68 5.73
N ALA A 78 -6.06 -3.17 4.49
CA ALA A 78 -7.27 -2.58 3.92
C ALA A 78 -8.40 -3.62 3.67
N ASN A 79 -8.04 -4.89 3.49
CA ASN A 79 -8.96 -6.00 3.33
C ASN A 79 -9.25 -6.70 4.67
N TYR A 80 -8.44 -6.46 5.71
CA TYR A 80 -8.64 -7.03 7.04
C TYR A 80 -9.63 -6.21 7.87
N ASP A 81 -10.67 -6.86 8.38
CA ASP A 81 -11.58 -6.35 9.41
C ASP A 81 -11.37 -7.12 10.72
N GLU A 82 -11.37 -6.42 11.87
CA GLU A 82 -11.11 -7.04 13.18
C GLU A 82 -12.19 -8.07 13.56
N PHE A 83 -13.43 -7.82 13.15
CA PHE A 83 -14.54 -8.73 13.44
C PHE A 83 -14.65 -9.86 12.42
N SER A 84 -14.59 -9.52 11.14
CA SER A 84 -14.89 -10.46 10.04
C SER A 84 -13.66 -11.15 9.45
N GLY A 85 -12.45 -10.73 9.83
CA GLY A 85 -11.19 -11.22 9.26
C GLY A 85 -10.90 -10.60 7.89
N TYR A 86 -10.13 -11.31 7.06
CA TYR A 86 -9.87 -10.88 5.68
C TYR A 86 -11.14 -10.97 4.84
N GLY A 87 -11.43 -9.90 4.09
CA GLY A 87 -12.50 -9.87 3.11
C GLY A 87 -12.25 -10.82 1.95
N GLY A 88 -13.34 -11.38 1.42
CA GLY A 88 -13.30 -12.39 0.37
C GLY A 88 -13.97 -13.69 0.81
N SER A 89 -14.49 -14.47 -0.14
CA SER A 89 -15.12 -15.77 0.12
C SER A 89 -14.17 -16.89 -0.31
N LEU A 90 -13.74 -17.69 0.66
CA LEU A 90 -12.82 -18.83 0.47
C LEU A 90 -13.41 -19.96 -0.38
N PHE A 91 -14.74 -20.09 -0.43
CA PHE A 91 -15.42 -21.25 -1.02
C PHE A 91 -15.84 -21.06 -2.48
N THR A 92 -15.44 -19.95 -3.11
CA THR A 92 -15.88 -19.60 -4.47
C THR A 92 -15.21 -20.43 -5.58
N THR A 93 -14.06 -21.05 -5.29
CA THR A 93 -13.20 -21.71 -6.30
C THR A 93 -13.47 -23.22 -6.45
N GLY A 94 -14.26 -23.82 -5.56
CA GLY A 94 -14.61 -25.24 -5.63
C GLY A 94 -15.54 -25.59 -6.80
N PRO A 95 -15.65 -26.87 -7.19
CA PRO A 95 -16.71 -27.32 -8.09
C PRO A 95 -18.06 -26.95 -7.46
N TYR A 96 -18.91 -26.27 -8.22
CA TYR A 96 -20.23 -25.85 -7.81
C TYR A 96 -21.25 -26.58 -8.67
N ASP A 97 -21.93 -27.55 -8.07
CA ASP A 97 -22.88 -28.42 -8.74
C ASP A 97 -24.32 -27.91 -8.57
N LYS A 98 -25.24 -28.52 -9.30
CA LYS A 98 -26.66 -28.16 -9.24
C LYS A 98 -27.25 -28.33 -7.83
N ASP A 99 -26.77 -29.32 -7.09
CA ASP A 99 -27.21 -29.57 -5.72
C ASP A 99 -26.76 -28.44 -4.77
N ASP A 100 -25.59 -27.83 -5.02
CA ASP A 100 -25.11 -26.65 -4.28
C ASP A 100 -25.98 -25.43 -4.58
N GLU A 101 -26.40 -25.23 -5.83
CA GLU A 101 -27.32 -24.16 -6.21
C GLU A 101 -28.69 -24.32 -5.53
N GLU A 102 -29.25 -25.53 -5.53
CA GLU A 102 -30.51 -25.82 -4.85
C GLU A 102 -30.39 -25.60 -3.33
N ALA A 103 -29.26 -25.99 -2.73
CA ALA A 103 -28.97 -25.74 -1.33
C ALA A 103 -28.89 -24.23 -1.03
N ASP A 104 -28.13 -23.46 -1.80
CA ASP A 104 -28.00 -22.00 -1.62
C ASP A 104 -29.34 -21.29 -1.79
N GLN A 105 -30.17 -21.73 -2.72
CA GLN A 105 -31.54 -21.21 -2.87
C GLN A 105 -32.38 -21.46 -1.62
N ILE A 106 -32.33 -22.66 -1.04
CA ILE A 106 -33.04 -23.01 0.19
C ILE A 106 -32.52 -22.17 1.36
N TYR A 107 -31.21 -22.12 1.59
CA TYR A 107 -30.62 -21.32 2.68
C TYR A 107 -30.91 -19.82 2.53
N SER A 108 -30.78 -19.28 1.31
CA SER A 108 -31.14 -17.89 1.01
C SER A 108 -32.61 -17.60 1.30
N SER A 109 -33.50 -18.55 1.01
CA SER A 109 -34.94 -18.41 1.30
C SER A 109 -35.23 -18.39 2.80
N ILE A 110 -34.50 -19.17 3.59
CA ILE A 110 -34.61 -19.19 5.06
C ILE A 110 -34.16 -17.84 5.61
N ASP A 111 -33.00 -17.34 5.19
CA ASP A 111 -32.48 -16.04 5.65
C ASP A 111 -33.42 -14.89 5.30
N LYS A 112 -33.95 -14.87 4.06
CA LYS A 112 -34.96 -13.90 3.63
C LYS A 112 -36.20 -13.96 4.51
N ARG A 113 -36.73 -15.16 4.79
CA ARG A 113 -37.89 -15.35 5.68
C ARG A 113 -37.60 -14.90 7.12
N MET A 114 -36.38 -15.11 7.61
CA MET A 114 -35.98 -14.66 8.94
C MET A 114 -35.95 -13.13 9.03
N ASP A 115 -35.51 -12.47 7.94
CA ASP A 115 -35.47 -11.02 7.84
C ASP A 115 -36.82 -10.33 7.61
N GLU A 116 -37.80 -11.02 7.03
CA GLU A 116 -39.14 -10.50 6.72
C GLU A 116 -39.84 -9.84 7.92
N ARG A 117 -39.64 -10.35 9.15
CA ARG A 117 -40.35 -9.86 10.36
C ARG A 117 -40.20 -8.36 10.61
N ARG A 118 -39.11 -7.73 10.16
CA ARG A 118 -38.84 -6.29 10.32
C ARG A 118 -38.33 -5.64 9.05
N LYS A 119 -38.40 -6.32 7.91
CA LYS A 119 -37.80 -5.90 6.65
C LYS A 119 -38.22 -4.48 6.27
N ASP A 120 -39.52 -4.24 6.14
CA ASP A 120 -40.04 -2.93 5.71
C ASP A 120 -39.59 -1.77 6.60
N ARG A 121 -39.59 -1.98 7.92
CA ARG A 121 -39.15 -0.95 8.88
C ARG A 121 -37.64 -0.74 8.81
N ARG A 122 -36.87 -1.83 8.77
CA ARG A 122 -35.41 -1.79 8.71
C ARG A 122 -34.95 -1.11 7.42
N GLU A 123 -35.51 -1.52 6.28
CA GLU A 123 -35.20 -0.95 4.98
C GLU A 123 -35.62 0.53 4.90
N LYS A 124 -36.79 0.90 5.41
CA LYS A 124 -37.20 2.31 5.47
C LYS A 124 -36.25 3.16 6.32
N ILE A 125 -35.83 2.67 7.48
CA ILE A 125 -34.86 3.37 8.34
C ILE A 125 -33.51 3.46 7.65
N ILE A 126 -33.00 2.37 7.07
CA ILE A 126 -31.73 2.38 6.32
C ILE A 126 -31.83 3.36 5.15
N GLN A 127 -32.94 3.37 4.42
CA GLN A 127 -33.16 4.26 3.30
C GLN A 127 -33.18 5.73 3.74
N GLU A 128 -33.93 6.08 4.79
CA GLU A 128 -33.97 7.43 5.35
C GLU A 128 -32.59 7.86 5.91
N GLN A 129 -31.85 6.94 6.54
CA GLN A 129 -30.49 7.18 7.01
C GLN A 129 -29.52 7.41 5.86
N VAL A 130 -29.55 6.57 4.83
CA VAL A 130 -28.70 6.71 3.64
C VAL A 130 -29.05 7.99 2.88
N GLU A 131 -30.33 8.32 2.74
CA GLU A 131 -30.77 9.55 2.07
C GLU A 131 -30.37 10.79 2.89
N SER A 132 -30.63 10.80 4.19
CA SER A 132 -30.22 11.91 5.06
C SER A 132 -28.70 12.05 5.14
N PHE A 133 -27.95 10.95 5.15
CA PHE A 133 -26.49 10.96 5.07
C PHE A 133 -26.01 11.52 3.74
N ARG A 134 -26.58 11.10 2.60
CA ARG A 134 -26.25 11.64 1.28
C ARG A 134 -26.59 13.12 1.15
N LYS A 135 -27.68 13.59 1.76
CA LYS A 135 -28.03 15.01 1.82
C LYS A 135 -27.05 15.82 2.67
N LYS A 136 -26.66 15.30 3.84
CA LYS A 136 -25.73 15.97 4.77
C LYS A 136 -24.28 15.95 4.27
N ARG A 137 -23.85 14.84 3.68
CA ARG A 137 -22.48 14.59 3.20
C ARG A 137 -22.55 13.94 1.81
N PRO A 138 -22.89 14.73 0.76
CA PRO A 138 -22.87 14.22 -0.60
C PRO A 138 -21.46 13.78 -0.98
N LYS A 139 -21.33 12.71 -1.79
CA LYS A 139 -20.02 12.28 -2.29
C LYS A 139 -19.39 13.43 -3.10
N ILE A 140 -18.07 13.57 -3.06
CA ILE A 140 -17.34 14.64 -3.77
C ILE A 140 -17.72 14.67 -5.26
N GLN A 141 -17.81 13.50 -5.89
CA GLN A 141 -18.23 13.36 -7.29
C GLN A 141 -19.67 13.86 -7.55
N GLN A 142 -20.58 13.74 -6.57
CA GLN A 142 -21.96 14.23 -6.68
C GLN A 142 -22.04 15.75 -6.55
N GLN A 143 -21.18 16.35 -5.71
CA GLN A 143 -21.09 17.82 -5.56
C GLN A 143 -20.67 18.50 -6.87
N PHE A 144 -19.86 17.82 -7.69
CA PHE A 144 -19.36 18.32 -8.97
C PHE A 144 -20.07 17.70 -10.19
N ALA A 145 -21.16 16.96 -9.99
CA ALA A 145 -21.85 16.30 -11.10
C ALA A 145 -22.45 17.29 -12.09
N ASP A 146 -22.92 18.44 -11.60
CA ASP A 146 -23.44 19.54 -12.40
C ASP A 146 -22.32 20.25 -13.20
N LEU A 147 -21.17 20.51 -12.59
CA LEU A 147 -19.99 21.06 -13.25
C LEU A 147 -19.44 20.07 -14.31
N LYS A 148 -19.40 18.77 -13.98
CA LYS A 148 -19.00 17.73 -14.93
C LYS A 148 -19.95 17.65 -16.13
N ARG A 149 -21.26 17.86 -15.94
CA ARG A 149 -22.22 17.96 -17.05
C ARG A 149 -21.97 19.21 -17.89
N LYS A 150 -21.73 20.37 -17.26
CA LYS A 150 -21.37 21.61 -17.99
C LYS A 150 -20.07 21.45 -18.77
N LEU A 151 -19.11 20.67 -18.28
CA LEU A 151 -17.85 20.40 -18.96
C LEU A 151 -18.03 19.70 -20.33
N THR A 152 -19.20 19.08 -20.59
CA THR A 152 -19.51 18.50 -21.92
C THR A 152 -19.71 19.54 -23.02
N THR A 153 -19.99 20.80 -22.68
CA THR A 153 -20.18 21.87 -23.68
C THR A 153 -18.86 22.44 -24.19
N VAL A 154 -17.74 22.14 -23.53
CA VAL A 154 -16.40 22.62 -23.90
C VAL A 154 -15.90 21.82 -25.11
N THR A 155 -15.49 22.51 -26.17
CA THR A 155 -15.05 21.85 -27.41
C THR A 155 -13.62 21.33 -27.30
N VAL A 156 -13.23 20.43 -28.19
CA VAL A 156 -11.87 19.85 -28.19
C VAL A 156 -10.81 20.93 -28.43
N GLU A 157 -11.10 21.94 -29.24
CA GLU A 157 -10.20 23.07 -29.48
C GLU A 157 -9.97 23.88 -28.20
N GLU A 158 -11.01 24.10 -27.40
CA GLU A 158 -10.89 24.76 -26.09
C GLU A 158 -10.10 23.90 -25.08
N TRP A 159 -10.19 22.58 -25.18
CA TRP A 159 -9.37 21.65 -24.39
C TRP A 159 -7.89 21.71 -24.76
N GLU A 160 -7.57 21.84 -26.04
CA GLU A 160 -6.18 21.97 -26.52
C GLU A 160 -5.57 23.33 -26.19
N ALA A 161 -6.42 24.37 -26.06
CA ALA A 161 -6.00 25.73 -25.75
C ALA A 161 -5.84 26.01 -24.24
N ILE A 162 -5.98 25.01 -23.35
CA ILE A 162 -5.78 25.19 -21.91
C ILE A 162 -4.31 25.55 -21.65
N PRO A 163 -4.01 26.71 -21.02
CA PRO A 163 -2.64 27.09 -20.73
C PRO A 163 -2.05 26.26 -19.59
N GLU A 164 -0.74 26.05 -19.65
CA GLU A 164 0.01 25.42 -18.57
C GLU A 164 -0.05 26.27 -17.29
N VAL A 165 0.06 25.62 -16.14
CA VAL A 165 0.22 26.28 -14.83
C VAL A 165 1.58 26.98 -14.74
N GLY A 166 1.70 28.17 -15.31
CA GLY A 166 2.89 29.01 -15.16
C GLY A 166 3.21 29.34 -13.69
N ASP A 167 4.39 29.90 -13.41
CA ASP A 167 4.79 30.32 -12.04
C ASP A 167 4.07 31.62 -11.64
N SER A 168 2.77 31.54 -11.35
CA SER A 168 1.92 32.68 -10.98
C SER A 168 2.37 33.39 -9.70
N ARG A 169 3.15 32.72 -8.85
CA ARG A 169 3.64 33.26 -7.57
C ARG A 169 5.15 33.44 -7.53
N ASN A 170 5.85 33.23 -8.67
CA ASN A 170 7.30 33.27 -8.80
C ASN A 170 8.01 32.54 -7.65
N LYS A 171 7.46 31.40 -7.17
CA LYS A 171 7.98 30.72 -5.95
C LYS A 171 9.42 30.25 -6.19
N SER A 172 9.73 29.83 -7.42
CA SER A 172 11.08 29.44 -7.81
C SER A 172 12.06 30.61 -7.75
N LEU A 173 11.61 31.84 -8.01
CA LEU A 173 12.43 33.06 -7.94
C LEU A 173 12.45 33.69 -6.54
N ARG A 174 11.44 33.42 -5.71
CA ARG A 174 11.28 34.03 -4.38
C ARG A 174 11.97 33.24 -3.26
N ASN A 175 12.18 31.95 -3.47
CA ASN A 175 12.99 31.13 -2.57
C ASN A 175 14.08 30.40 -3.35
N PRO A 176 15.01 31.12 -4.01
CA PRO A 176 16.28 30.50 -4.34
C PRO A 176 16.91 30.20 -2.98
N LEU A 177 16.96 28.92 -2.60
CA LEU A 177 17.89 28.50 -1.56
C LEU A 177 19.27 28.83 -2.11
N SER A 178 19.73 30.05 -1.88
CA SER A 178 21.13 30.37 -2.05
C SER A 178 21.82 29.61 -0.94
N ASP A 179 22.60 28.61 -1.32
CA ASP A 179 23.56 27.98 -0.42
C ASP A 179 24.56 29.06 -0.01
N ARG A 180 24.19 29.84 1.02
CA ARG A 180 25.05 30.83 1.65
C ARG A 180 26.01 30.07 2.55
N PHE A 181 27.14 29.69 1.99
CA PHE A 181 28.26 29.17 2.76
C PHE A 181 28.88 30.31 3.57
N THR A 182 28.54 30.37 4.87
CA THR A 182 29.25 31.20 5.83
C THR A 182 30.45 30.43 6.38
N PRO A 183 31.62 31.05 6.59
CA PRO A 183 32.73 30.38 7.26
C PRO A 183 32.26 29.88 8.64
N VAL A 184 32.64 28.65 8.97
CA VAL A 184 32.31 28.03 10.26
C VAL A 184 33.03 28.83 11.36
N PRO A 185 32.35 29.23 12.46
CA PRO A 185 33.01 29.95 13.54
C PRO A 185 34.03 29.05 14.26
N ASP A 186 35.16 29.63 14.65
CA ASP A 186 36.27 28.93 15.32
C ASP A 186 35.85 28.22 16.62
N SER A 187 34.73 28.62 17.24
CA SER A 187 34.16 27.94 18.40
C SER A 187 33.75 26.49 18.12
N VAL A 188 33.28 26.19 16.90
CA VAL A 188 32.94 24.82 16.49
C VAL A 188 34.20 23.98 16.31
N ILE A 189 35.27 24.59 15.79
CA ILE A 189 36.59 23.94 15.65
C ILE A 189 37.18 23.69 17.04
N ALA A 190 37.13 24.69 17.92
CA ALA A 190 37.60 24.58 19.30
C ALA A 190 36.84 23.53 20.10
N GLN A 191 35.51 23.45 19.94
CA GLN A 191 34.69 22.42 20.57
C GLN A 191 35.03 21.02 20.05
N ASN A 192 35.28 20.85 18.74
CA ASN A 192 35.72 19.57 18.20
C ASN A 192 37.12 19.18 18.67
N MET A 193 38.05 20.14 18.80
CA MET A 193 39.37 19.91 19.37
C MET A 193 39.29 19.50 20.85
N MET A 194 38.41 20.15 21.61
CA MET A 194 38.19 19.86 23.03
C MET A 194 37.45 18.52 23.25
N ASN A 195 36.54 18.15 22.35
CA ASN A 195 35.89 16.84 22.36
C ASN A 195 36.85 15.72 21.95
N ALA A 196 37.71 15.94 20.94
CA ALA A 196 38.74 14.98 20.54
C ALA A 196 39.73 14.68 21.67
N SER A 197 40.05 15.67 22.53
CA SER A 197 40.84 15.43 23.73
C SER A 197 40.13 14.56 24.79
N ASN A 198 38.79 14.48 24.79
CA ASN A 198 38.02 13.70 25.76
C ASN A 198 37.81 12.22 25.38
N VAL A 199 38.02 11.83 24.10
CA VAL A 199 37.78 10.44 23.62
C VAL A 199 39.05 9.57 23.63
N SER A 200 40.20 10.12 24.03
CA SER A 200 41.48 9.40 23.97
C SER A 200 41.78 8.53 25.21
N PHE A 201 40.87 8.45 26.18
CA PHE A 201 41.05 7.60 27.36
C PHE A 201 39.81 6.76 27.65
N LEU A 202 39.78 5.54 27.09
CA LEU A 202 38.83 4.49 27.48
C LEU A 202 39.54 3.54 28.46
N ASP A 203 38.99 3.43 29.66
CA ASP A 203 39.41 2.49 30.71
C ASP A 203 39.16 1.04 30.25
N PRO A 204 40.18 0.15 30.19
CA PRO A 204 40.04 -1.23 29.71
C PRO A 204 39.07 -2.10 30.53
N ARG A 205 38.64 -1.65 31.71
CA ARG A 205 37.80 -2.44 32.64
C ARG A 205 36.31 -2.44 32.29
N GLN A 206 35.86 -1.66 31.31
CA GLN A 206 34.44 -1.58 30.92
C GLN A 206 34.06 -2.45 29.70
N SER A 207 34.98 -3.23 29.14
CA SER A 207 34.69 -4.10 27.96
C SER A 207 34.00 -5.44 28.29
N SER A 208 33.61 -5.67 29.55
CA SER A 208 32.99 -6.93 29.98
C SER A 208 31.67 -6.70 30.68
N GLY A 209 30.59 -7.17 30.05
CA GLY A 209 29.31 -7.45 30.70
C GLY A 209 28.18 -6.52 30.27
N MET A 210 27.48 -6.88 29.19
CA MET A 210 26.08 -6.46 29.03
C MET A 210 25.21 -7.22 30.03
N VAL A 211 25.19 -6.72 31.27
CA VAL A 211 24.16 -6.99 32.26
C VAL A 211 23.69 -5.64 32.80
N SER A 212 22.56 -5.16 32.29
CA SER A 212 21.62 -4.31 33.06
C SER A 212 20.25 -4.39 32.35
N VAL A 213 19.32 -5.14 32.92
CA VAL A 213 18.37 -4.69 33.96
C VAL A 213 17.41 -3.67 33.37
N PHE A 214 16.19 -4.15 33.09
CA PHE A 214 14.96 -3.39 32.94
C PHE A 214 14.82 -2.33 34.05
N PRO A 215 14.42 -1.09 33.71
CA PRO A 215 13.55 -0.36 34.63
C PRO A 215 12.43 0.40 33.90
N GLY A 216 11.20 0.00 34.21
CA GLY A 216 10.22 0.89 34.82
C GLY A 216 9.77 2.13 34.06
N SER A 217 8.51 2.08 33.63
CA SER A 217 7.59 3.20 33.43
C SER A 217 7.80 4.40 34.36
N MET A 218 8.01 5.60 33.80
CA MET A 218 7.55 6.85 34.40
C MET A 218 7.07 7.81 33.32
N THR A 219 5.75 7.92 33.21
CA THR A 219 5.01 9.00 32.55
C THR A 219 5.18 10.32 33.33
N PRO A 220 5.58 11.44 32.71
CA PRO A 220 5.51 12.74 33.37
C PRO A 220 4.07 13.27 33.28
N GLY A 221 3.45 13.44 34.46
CA GLY A 221 2.13 14.02 34.60
C GLY A 221 2.13 15.53 34.30
N PHE A 222 1.15 15.97 33.53
CA PHE A 222 0.83 17.38 33.31
C PHE A 222 0.15 17.95 34.56
N SER A 223 0.77 18.96 35.17
CA SER A 223 0.17 19.80 36.19
C SER A 223 -0.63 20.93 35.54
N THR A 224 -1.91 21.03 35.89
CA THR A 224 -2.78 22.17 35.56
C THR A 224 -2.91 23.10 36.76
N ALA A 225 -2.85 24.41 36.51
CA ALA A 225 -2.89 25.50 37.48
C ALA A 225 -4.31 25.80 38.01
N GLY A 226 -4.40 26.36 39.23
CA GLY A 226 -5.62 27.04 39.69
C GLY A 226 -5.68 27.33 41.19
N LEU A 227 -5.48 28.62 41.53
CA LEU A 227 -5.74 29.35 42.80
C LEU A 227 -4.86 29.06 44.02
#